data_AF-A0A9E1AEQ4-F1
#
_entry.id   AF-A0A9E1AEQ4-F1
#
_cell.length_a   1.000
_cell.length_b   1.000
_cell.length_c   1.000
_cell.angle_alpha   90.00
_cell.angle_beta   90.00
_cell.angle_gamma   90.00
#
_symmetry.space_group_name_H-M   'P 1'
#
loop_
_entity.id
_entity.type
_entity.pdbx_description
1 polymer ?
#
loop_
_entity_poly.entity_id
_entity_poly.type
_entity_poly.pdbx_seq_one_letter_code
_entity_poly.pdbx_strand_id
1 'polypeptide(L)'
;MEDLSKKTIDLSKLSEEEVNNILLQAEALKRQKKEERARDEEALDALENDLVIEMFNEARKLSEGIVMFKNKWINKLNPLVDEKIKYNKAKADQGSYTFKTTNADLKVRMCNNRRSRYDDGIQAGIGFAKEWMQSQVDGEKSKRLISYIDDLLTKDQKGNYSPDNLLKFIKKAEEDGDELLLKASECLKKSIYEERTTTSLLLFEKDDKGFDRPLPLSATKA
;
A
#
# COMPACT_ATOMS: atom_id res chain seq x y z
N MET A 1 -10.99 -44.15 -43.49
CA MET A 1 -10.03 -44.78 -42.56
C MET A 1 -8.82 -45.14 -43.39
N GLU A 2 -7.82 -44.26 -43.39
CA GLU A 2 -6.61 -44.40 -44.20
C GLU A 2 -5.50 -44.94 -43.30
N ASP A 3 -5.02 -46.13 -43.66
CA ASP A 3 -4.13 -46.97 -42.88
C ASP A 3 -2.71 -46.40 -42.94
N LEU A 4 -2.28 -45.76 -41.84
CA LEU A 4 -0.91 -45.31 -41.62
C LEU A 4 -0.03 -46.55 -41.43
N SER A 5 0.43 -47.11 -42.55
CA SER A 5 1.51 -48.08 -42.64
C SER A 5 2.69 -47.63 -41.78
N LYS A 6 2.79 -48.18 -40.56
CA LYS A 6 3.99 -48.12 -39.74
C LYS A 6 5.07 -48.91 -40.47
N LYS A 7 5.91 -48.22 -41.24
CA LYS A 7 7.21 -48.74 -41.68
C LYS A 7 8.06 -48.98 -40.42
N THR A 8 7.98 -50.18 -39.88
CA THR A 8 8.90 -50.68 -38.85
C THR A 8 10.28 -50.84 -39.49
N ILE A 9 11.22 -49.98 -39.09
CA ILE A 9 12.62 -50.02 -39.54
C ILE A 9 13.31 -51.15 -38.78
N ASP A 10 13.72 -52.18 -39.50
CA ASP A 10 14.35 -53.38 -38.96
C ASP A 10 15.87 -53.16 -38.82
N LEU A 11 16.31 -52.74 -37.64
CA LEU A 11 17.69 -52.28 -37.35
C LEU A 11 18.76 -53.37 -37.51
N SER A 12 18.37 -54.65 -37.62
CA SER A 12 19.27 -55.81 -37.73
C SER A 12 19.80 -56.08 -39.15
N LYS A 13 19.38 -55.29 -40.16
CA LYS A 13 19.79 -55.43 -41.57
C LYS A 13 20.67 -54.28 -42.09
N LEU A 14 20.98 -53.29 -41.26
CA LEU A 14 21.82 -52.14 -41.62
C LEU A 14 23.30 -52.44 -41.35
N SER A 15 24.19 -51.92 -42.20
CA SER A 15 25.63 -52.01 -41.94
C SER A 15 26.02 -51.18 -40.72
N GLU A 16 27.14 -51.52 -40.05
CA GLU A 16 27.64 -50.74 -38.90
C GLU A 16 27.85 -49.25 -39.25
N GLU A 17 28.18 -48.93 -40.51
CA GLU A 17 28.31 -47.56 -41.01
C GLU A 17 26.97 -46.84 -41.14
N GLU A 18 25.91 -47.53 -41.59
CA GLU A 18 24.58 -46.95 -41.71
C GLU A 18 23.94 -46.69 -40.34
N VAL A 19 24.15 -47.61 -39.38
CA VAL A 19 23.69 -47.43 -38.00
C VAL A 19 24.42 -46.26 -37.33
N ASN A 20 25.73 -46.13 -37.51
CA ASN A 20 26.51 -45.00 -36.99
C ASN A 20 26.10 -43.66 -37.61
N ASN A 21 25.83 -43.62 -38.92
CA ASN A 21 25.35 -42.40 -39.58
C ASN A 21 23.96 -41.97 -39.09
N ILE A 22 23.04 -42.92 -38.85
CA ILE A 22 21.71 -42.62 -38.28
C ILE A 22 21.82 -42.10 -36.84
N LEU A 23 22.70 -42.69 -36.03
CA LEU A 23 22.96 -42.22 -34.66
C LEU A 23 23.54 -40.81 -34.64
N LEU A 24 24.54 -40.53 -35.50
CA LEU A 24 25.13 -39.19 -35.66
C LEU A 24 24.07 -38.15 -36.11
N GLN A 25 23.20 -38.50 -37.05
CA GLN A 25 22.11 -37.62 -37.48
C GLN A 25 21.08 -37.38 -36.36
N ALA A 26 20.74 -38.42 -35.58
CA ALA A 26 19.82 -38.30 -34.46
C ALA A 26 20.38 -37.43 -33.32
N GLU A 27 21.68 -37.55 -33.03
CA GLU A 27 22.37 -36.69 -32.07
C GLU A 27 22.46 -35.25 -32.55
N ALA A 28 22.78 -35.02 -33.83
CA ALA A 28 22.78 -33.69 -34.43
C ALA A 28 21.40 -33.03 -34.36
N LEU A 29 20.32 -33.76 -34.67
CA LEU A 29 18.94 -33.27 -34.56
C LEU A 29 18.53 -32.95 -33.11
N LYS A 30 18.93 -33.79 -32.14
CA LYS A 30 18.67 -33.51 -30.71
C LYS A 30 19.41 -32.25 -30.25
N ARG A 31 20.65 -32.08 -30.68
CA ARG A 31 21.47 -30.90 -30.36
C ARG A 31 20.88 -29.64 -30.98
N GLN A 32 20.50 -29.67 -32.26
CA GLN A 32 19.82 -28.56 -32.94
C GLN A 32 18.51 -28.16 -32.24
N LYS A 33 17.65 -29.13 -31.87
CA LYS A 33 16.41 -28.83 -31.14
C LYS A 33 16.65 -28.23 -29.75
N LYS A 34 17.73 -28.63 -29.07
CA LYS A 34 18.10 -28.07 -27.77
C LYS A 34 18.61 -26.63 -27.93
N GLU A 35 19.43 -26.37 -28.95
CA GLU A 35 19.94 -25.05 -29.30
C GLU A 35 18.85 -24.11 -29.83
N GLU A 36 17.82 -24.64 -30.51
CA GLU A 36 16.63 -23.90 -30.91
C GLU A 36 15.77 -23.51 -29.70
N ARG A 37 15.47 -24.45 -28.79
CA ARG A 37 14.75 -24.13 -27.55
C ARG A 37 15.47 -23.12 -26.67
N ALA A 38 16.78 -23.25 -26.52
CA ALA A 38 17.56 -22.29 -25.73
C ALA A 38 17.51 -20.89 -26.35
N ARG A 39 17.55 -20.79 -27.69
CA ARG A 39 17.37 -19.51 -28.40
C ARG A 39 15.96 -18.95 -28.26
N ASP A 40 14.94 -19.80 -28.30
CA ASP A 40 13.55 -19.39 -28.11
C ASP A 40 13.30 -18.90 -26.68
N GLU A 41 13.88 -19.56 -25.68
CA GLU A 41 13.85 -19.13 -24.26
C GLU A 41 14.57 -17.79 -24.08
N GLU A 42 15.79 -17.63 -24.62
CA GLU A 42 16.51 -16.35 -24.58
C GLU A 42 15.76 -15.22 -25.31
N ALA A 43 15.10 -15.52 -26.43
CA ALA A 43 14.29 -14.54 -27.16
C ALA A 43 13.04 -14.14 -26.38
N LEU A 44 12.42 -15.08 -25.65
CA LEU A 44 11.29 -14.79 -24.78
C LEU A 44 11.70 -13.91 -23.60
N ASP A 45 12.80 -14.24 -22.93
CA ASP A 45 13.36 -13.45 -21.82
C ASP A 45 13.73 -12.04 -22.26
N ALA A 46 14.32 -11.89 -23.46
CA ALA A 46 14.63 -10.59 -24.04
C ALA A 46 13.37 -9.78 -24.35
N LEU A 47 12.33 -10.41 -24.91
CA LEU A 47 11.05 -9.77 -25.18
C LEU A 47 10.34 -9.35 -23.90
N GLU A 48 10.34 -10.18 -22.86
CA GLU A 48 9.81 -9.80 -21.54
C GLU A 48 10.55 -8.60 -20.97
N ASN A 49 11.88 -8.62 -20.98
CA ASN A 49 12.71 -7.52 -20.52
C ASN A 49 12.39 -6.21 -21.28
N ASP A 50 12.31 -6.26 -22.61
CA ASP A 50 12.04 -5.09 -23.44
C ASP A 50 10.65 -4.51 -23.18
N LEU A 51 9.62 -5.37 -23.08
CA LEU A 51 8.25 -4.94 -22.75
C LEU A 51 8.18 -4.30 -21.36
N VAL A 52 8.88 -4.86 -20.36
CA VAL A 52 8.94 -4.28 -19.01
C VAL A 52 9.62 -2.92 -19.06
N ILE A 53 10.75 -2.78 -19.76
CA ILE A 53 11.46 -1.50 -19.91
C ILE A 53 10.56 -0.45 -20.58
N GLU A 54 9.87 -0.81 -21.66
CA GLU A 54 8.93 0.07 -22.36
C GLU A 54 7.81 0.54 -21.43
N MET A 55 7.16 -0.41 -20.72
CA MET A 55 6.10 -0.12 -19.76
C MET A 55 6.57 0.85 -18.67
N PHE A 56 7.75 0.62 -18.09
CA PHE A 56 8.28 1.50 -17.05
C PHE A 56 8.65 2.89 -17.58
N ASN A 57 9.11 3.00 -18.82
CA ASN A 57 9.41 4.28 -19.45
C ASN A 57 8.14 5.12 -19.67
N GLU A 58 7.05 4.49 -20.10
CA GLU A 58 5.75 5.16 -20.21
C GLU A 58 5.16 5.53 -18.85
N ALA A 59 5.15 4.58 -17.91
CA ALA A 59 4.60 4.77 -16.57
C ALA A 59 5.34 5.88 -15.81
N ARG A 60 6.66 6.00 -15.97
CA ARG A 60 7.46 7.06 -15.34
C ARG A 60 7.03 8.45 -15.83
N LYS A 61 6.85 8.64 -17.13
CA LYS A 61 6.38 9.92 -17.70
C LYS A 61 5.00 10.31 -17.18
N LEU A 62 4.08 9.34 -17.11
CA LEU A 62 2.74 9.57 -16.55
C LEU A 62 2.81 9.93 -15.06
N SER A 63 3.60 9.20 -14.28
CA SER A 63 3.80 9.46 -12.85
C SER A 63 4.37 10.85 -12.59
N GLU A 64 5.43 11.22 -13.32
CA GLU A 64 6.04 12.56 -13.25
C GLU A 64 5.04 13.65 -13.62
N GLY A 65 4.24 13.45 -14.68
CA GLY A 65 3.17 14.36 -15.08
C GLY A 65 2.14 14.59 -13.97
N ILE A 66 1.69 13.52 -13.32
CA ILE A 66 0.74 13.60 -12.20
C ILE A 66 1.34 14.34 -11.00
N VAL A 67 2.60 14.04 -10.65
CA VAL A 67 3.31 14.70 -9.55
C VAL A 67 3.48 16.20 -9.83
N MET A 68 3.95 16.56 -11.02
CA MET A 68 4.10 17.96 -11.45
C MET A 68 2.77 18.71 -11.42
N PHE A 69 1.69 18.10 -11.92
CA PHE A 69 0.35 18.67 -11.88
C PHE A 69 -0.10 18.97 -10.44
N LYS A 70 0.03 17.99 -9.54
CA LYS A 70 -0.39 18.13 -8.14
C LYS A 70 0.41 19.21 -7.42
N ASN A 71 1.74 19.20 -7.55
CA ASN A 71 2.60 20.19 -6.91
C ASN A 71 2.31 21.61 -7.40
N LYS A 72 2.13 21.80 -8.71
CA LYS A 72 1.79 23.09 -9.30
C LYS A 72 0.50 23.66 -8.71
N TRP A 73 -0.55 22.86 -8.59
CA TRP A 73 -1.84 23.33 -8.11
C TRP A 73 -1.91 23.46 -6.59
N ILE A 74 -1.23 22.61 -5.83
CA ILE A 74 -1.08 22.80 -4.37
C ILE A 74 -0.41 24.15 -4.10
N ASN A 75 0.70 24.46 -4.78
CA ASN A 75 1.40 25.74 -4.63
C ASN A 75 0.52 26.95 -5.00
N LYS A 76 -0.36 26.81 -5.99
CA LYS A 76 -1.33 27.86 -6.35
C LYS A 76 -2.49 28.00 -5.36
N LEU A 77 -2.87 26.92 -4.68
CA LEU A 77 -3.98 26.94 -3.72
C LEU A 77 -3.55 27.44 -2.33
N ASN A 78 -2.27 27.28 -1.95
CA ASN A 78 -1.78 27.71 -0.64
C ASN A 78 -2.07 29.20 -0.33
N PRO A 79 -1.78 30.18 -1.23
CA PRO A 79 -2.13 31.58 -0.97
C PRO A 79 -3.64 31.81 -0.80
N LEU A 80 -4.47 31.05 -1.53
CA LEU A 80 -5.92 31.14 -1.38
C LEU A 80 -6.40 30.58 -0.03
N VAL A 81 -5.72 29.55 0.49
CA VAL A 81 -5.96 29.05 1.85
C VAL A 81 -5.60 30.12 2.88
N ASP A 82 -4.45 30.76 2.74
CA ASP A 82 -4.00 31.82 3.66
C ASP A 82 -5.00 32.99 3.70
N GLU A 83 -5.48 33.44 2.53
CA GLU A 83 -6.54 34.46 2.45
C GLU A 83 -7.84 33.98 3.09
N LYS A 84 -8.27 32.73 2.85
CA LYS A 84 -9.46 32.18 3.50
C LYS A 84 -9.32 32.13 5.02
N ILE A 85 -8.14 31.83 5.55
CA ILE A 85 -7.86 31.85 7.00
C ILE A 85 -7.95 33.28 7.51
N LYS A 86 -7.33 34.24 6.83
CA LYS A 86 -7.34 35.67 7.19
C LYS A 86 -8.76 36.23 7.30
N TYR A 87 -9.67 35.81 6.42
CA TYR A 87 -11.08 36.22 6.45
C TYR A 87 -11.97 35.30 7.31
N ASN A 88 -11.42 34.45 8.18
CA ASN A 88 -12.15 33.49 9.01
C ASN A 88 -13.08 32.54 8.24
N LYS A 89 -12.80 32.32 6.95
CA LYS A 89 -13.51 31.36 6.08
C LYS A 89 -12.91 29.94 6.13
N ALA A 90 -11.76 29.78 6.77
CA ALA A 90 -11.12 28.50 7.05
C ALA A 90 -10.27 28.58 8.33
N LYS A 91 -9.91 27.42 8.92
CA LYS A 91 -9.01 27.36 10.08
C LYS A 91 -7.61 26.93 9.65
N ALA A 92 -6.57 27.52 10.25
CA ALA A 92 -5.18 27.24 9.89
C ALA A 92 -4.77 25.77 10.09
N ASP A 93 -5.32 25.10 11.10
CA ASP A 93 -5.02 23.69 11.39
C ASP A 93 -6.04 22.69 10.81
N GLN A 94 -6.78 23.10 9.78
CA GLN A 94 -7.76 22.23 9.16
C GLN A 94 -7.07 21.07 8.41
N GLY A 95 -7.54 19.84 8.62
CA GLY A 95 -7.01 18.64 7.95
C GLY A 95 -7.26 18.60 6.44
N SER A 96 -8.28 19.32 5.94
CA SER A 96 -8.52 19.44 4.51
C SER A 96 -9.25 20.73 4.13
N TYR A 97 -8.91 21.30 2.97
CA TYR A 97 -9.56 22.46 2.37
C TYR A 97 -10.34 22.03 1.14
N THR A 98 -11.60 22.44 1.03
CA THR A 98 -12.44 22.15 -0.12
C THR A 98 -12.74 23.43 -0.92
N PHE A 99 -12.60 23.32 -2.24
CA PHE A 99 -12.89 24.36 -3.22
C PHE A 99 -13.92 23.80 -4.20
N LYS A 100 -14.91 24.61 -4.58
CA LYS A 100 -15.98 24.22 -5.50
C LYS A 100 -16.24 25.34 -6.49
N THR A 101 -16.71 25.00 -7.68
CA THR A 101 -17.26 26.00 -8.61
C THR A 101 -18.59 26.54 -8.08
N THR A 102 -19.05 27.69 -8.61
CA THR A 102 -20.31 28.33 -8.22
C THR A 102 -21.51 27.39 -8.36
N ASN A 103 -21.54 26.58 -9.42
CA ASN A 103 -22.59 25.58 -9.67
C ASN A 103 -22.36 24.26 -8.91
N ALA A 104 -21.23 24.12 -8.22
CA ALA A 104 -20.80 22.92 -7.49
C ALA A 104 -20.61 21.65 -8.34
N ASP A 105 -20.47 21.77 -9.66
CA ASP A 105 -20.19 20.66 -10.58
C ASP A 105 -18.77 20.11 -10.47
N LEU A 106 -17.82 20.98 -10.13
CA LEU A 106 -16.42 20.62 -9.93
C LEU A 106 -16.01 20.92 -8.50
N LYS A 107 -15.30 19.97 -7.90
CA LYS A 107 -14.82 20.06 -6.51
C LYS A 107 -13.37 19.62 -6.41
N VAL A 108 -12.56 20.44 -5.77
CA VAL A 108 -11.16 20.14 -5.43
C VAL A 108 -11.04 20.06 -3.92
N ARG A 109 -10.41 19.00 -3.42
CA ARG A 109 -10.08 18.83 -2.01
C ARG A 109 -8.57 18.72 -1.85
N MET A 110 -7.99 19.66 -1.11
CA MET A 110 -6.59 19.63 -0.69
C MET A 110 -6.53 19.10 0.73
N CYS A 111 -5.98 17.90 0.92
CA CYS A 111 -5.87 17.25 2.23
C CYS A 111 -4.44 17.33 2.73
N ASN A 112 -4.26 17.84 3.95
CA ASN A 112 -3.00 17.78 4.67
C ASN A 112 -2.96 16.44 5.41
N ASN A 113 -2.34 15.44 4.79
CA ASN A 113 -2.27 14.10 5.36
C ASN A 113 -1.38 14.11 6.58
N ARG A 114 -1.91 13.61 7.69
CA ARG A 114 -1.17 13.43 8.94
C ARG A 114 -1.05 11.95 9.23
N ARG A 115 0.02 11.57 9.91
CA ARG A 115 0.14 10.27 10.54
C ARG A 115 0.39 10.48 12.02
N SER A 116 -0.31 9.70 12.83
CA SER A 116 -0.02 9.63 14.25
C SER A 116 1.35 9.00 14.45
N ARG A 117 2.12 9.64 15.31
CA ARG A 117 3.41 9.20 15.81
C ARG A 117 3.33 9.11 17.33
N TYR A 118 4.26 8.34 17.86
CA TYR A 118 4.37 8.08 19.28
C TYR A 118 5.81 8.27 19.69
N ASP A 119 6.05 9.03 20.76
CA ASP A 119 7.35 9.08 21.41
C ASP A 119 7.49 7.93 22.43
N ASP A 120 8.66 7.84 23.07
CA ASP A 120 8.99 6.77 24.02
C ASP A 120 8.09 6.77 25.28
N GLY A 121 7.41 7.89 25.58
CA GLY A 121 6.48 8.01 26.71
C GLY A 121 5.22 7.17 26.55
N ILE A 122 4.92 6.66 25.34
CA ILE A 122 3.79 5.77 25.12
C ILE A 122 3.94 4.47 25.92
N GLN A 123 5.17 3.99 26.11
CA GLN A 123 5.44 2.80 26.92
C GLN A 123 5.14 3.04 28.39
N ALA A 124 5.44 4.25 28.90
CA ALA A 124 5.13 4.62 30.28
C ALA A 124 3.61 4.65 30.51
N GLY A 125 2.85 5.23 29.58
CA GLY A 125 1.38 5.25 29.66
C GLY A 125 0.77 3.86 29.64
N ILE A 126 1.27 2.97 28.78
CA ILE A 126 0.84 1.56 28.73
C ILE A 126 1.24 0.83 30.02
N GLY A 127 2.41 1.13 30.59
CA GLY A 127 2.87 0.57 31.86
C GLY A 127 1.88 0.84 33.00
N PHE A 128 1.47 2.09 33.18
CA PHE A 128 0.49 2.46 34.20
C PHE A 128 -0.88 1.81 33.99
N ALA A 129 -1.34 1.69 32.73
CA ALA A 129 -2.57 0.99 32.42
C ALA A 129 -2.52 -0.50 32.80
N LYS A 130 -1.36 -1.14 32.60
CA LYS A 130 -1.13 -2.54 32.99
C LYS A 130 -1.05 -2.69 34.50
N GLU A 131 -0.39 -1.77 35.19
CA GLU A 131 -0.30 -1.75 36.65
C GLU A 131 -1.68 -1.63 37.30
N TRP A 132 -2.55 -0.76 36.77
CA TRP A 132 -3.94 -0.67 37.21
C TRP A 132 -4.68 -2.00 37.01
N MET A 133 -4.57 -2.66 35.87
CA MET A 133 -5.25 -3.95 35.67
C MET A 133 -4.73 -5.05 36.59
N GLN A 134 -3.44 -5.01 36.95
CA GLN A 134 -2.88 -5.93 37.94
C GLN A 134 -3.44 -5.67 39.34
N SER A 135 -3.72 -4.42 39.71
CA SER A 135 -4.30 -4.09 41.01
C SER A 135 -5.79 -4.44 41.11
N GLN A 136 -6.51 -4.50 39.99
CA GLN A 136 -7.95 -4.81 39.96
C GLN A 136 -8.28 -6.31 39.95
N VAL A 137 -7.36 -7.19 39.53
CA VAL A 137 -7.65 -8.61 39.34
C VAL A 137 -6.48 -9.48 39.83
N ASP A 138 -6.75 -10.43 40.71
CA ASP A 138 -5.77 -11.41 41.16
C ASP A 138 -5.65 -12.61 40.20
N GLY A 139 -4.42 -13.11 40.02
CA GLY A 139 -4.13 -14.41 39.41
C GLY A 139 -4.19 -14.48 37.88
N GLU A 140 -4.50 -15.67 37.32
CA GLU A 140 -4.42 -15.92 35.87
C GLU A 140 -5.39 -15.09 35.02
N LYS A 141 -6.51 -14.63 35.58
CA LYS A 141 -7.48 -13.80 34.85
C LYS A 141 -6.91 -12.42 34.52
N SER A 142 -6.06 -11.87 35.40
CA SER A 142 -5.34 -10.62 35.16
C SER A 142 -4.39 -10.73 33.96
N LYS A 143 -3.59 -11.80 33.90
CA LYS A 143 -2.66 -12.06 32.78
C LYS A 143 -3.38 -12.18 31.44
N ARG A 144 -4.56 -12.84 31.40
CA ARG A 144 -5.37 -12.96 30.18
C ARG A 144 -5.95 -11.60 29.74
N LEU A 145 -6.43 -10.78 30.67
CA LEU A 145 -6.94 -9.44 30.38
C LEU A 145 -5.82 -8.49 29.90
N ILE A 146 -4.63 -8.56 30.50
CA ILE A 146 -3.45 -7.82 30.06
C ILE A 146 -3.03 -8.24 28.64
N SER A 147 -3.09 -9.54 28.33
CA SER A 147 -2.86 -10.02 26.95
C SER A 147 -3.90 -9.46 25.97
N TYR A 148 -5.16 -9.38 26.36
CA TYR A 148 -6.19 -8.76 25.51
C TYR A 148 -6.03 -7.24 25.36
N ILE A 149 -5.47 -6.54 26.34
CA ILE A 149 -5.04 -5.15 26.15
C ILE A 149 -3.89 -5.11 25.17
N ASP A 150 -2.89 -5.97 25.30
CA ASP A 150 -1.76 -6.02 24.36
C ASP A 150 -2.25 -6.28 22.93
N ASP A 151 -3.30 -7.10 22.77
CA ASP A 151 -3.99 -7.35 21.51
C ASP A 151 -4.92 -6.20 21.08
N LEU A 152 -5.57 -5.45 21.98
CA LEU A 152 -6.38 -4.28 21.61
C LEU A 152 -5.54 -3.04 21.29
N LEU A 153 -4.40 -2.94 21.97
CA LEU A 153 -3.29 -2.06 21.66
C LEU A 153 -2.39 -2.66 20.59
N THR A 154 -2.73 -3.83 20.01
CA THR A 154 -1.83 -4.39 19.01
C THR A 154 -1.67 -3.43 17.87
N LYS A 155 -0.41 -3.43 17.51
CA LYS A 155 0.22 -2.70 16.48
C LYS A 155 -0.40 -3.06 15.13
N ASP A 156 -0.52 -2.09 14.22
CA ASP A 156 -0.75 -2.34 12.80
C ASP A 156 0.26 -3.36 12.25
N GLN A 157 0.09 -3.83 11.00
CA GLN A 157 1.04 -4.76 10.37
C GLN A 157 2.51 -4.29 10.40
N LYS A 158 2.76 -3.02 10.74
CA LYS A 158 4.07 -2.38 10.83
C LYS A 158 4.57 -2.16 12.26
N GLY A 159 3.87 -2.63 13.28
CA GLY A 159 4.36 -2.47 14.65
C GLY A 159 3.92 -1.16 15.35
N ASN A 160 2.91 -0.43 14.87
CA ASN A 160 2.44 0.85 15.47
C ASN A 160 1.06 0.76 16.12
N TYR A 161 0.89 1.31 17.31
CA TYR A 161 -0.40 1.37 18.01
C TYR A 161 -1.51 2.02 17.16
N SER A 162 -2.75 1.55 17.31
CA SER A 162 -3.91 2.19 16.69
C SER A 162 -4.27 3.50 17.42
N PRO A 163 -4.24 4.66 16.75
CA PRO A 163 -4.57 5.94 17.39
C PRO A 163 -6.00 5.96 17.95
N ASP A 164 -6.95 5.37 17.22
CA ASP A 164 -8.35 5.33 17.62
C ASP A 164 -8.58 4.53 18.90
N ASN A 165 -7.83 3.43 19.08
CA ASN A 165 -7.95 2.60 20.27
C ASN A 165 -7.32 3.31 21.48
N LEU A 166 -6.20 3.98 21.30
CA LEU A 166 -5.58 4.79 22.35
C LEU A 166 -6.48 5.95 22.79
N LEU A 167 -7.09 6.67 21.85
CA LEU A 167 -8.03 7.74 22.17
C LEU A 167 -9.28 7.23 22.92
N LYS A 168 -9.79 6.05 22.55
CA LYS A 168 -10.88 5.40 23.29
C LYS A 168 -10.47 5.02 24.70
N PHE A 169 -9.26 4.48 24.88
CA PHE A 169 -8.72 4.14 26.19
C PHE A 169 -8.62 5.38 27.07
N ILE A 170 -8.00 6.45 26.56
CA ILE A 170 -7.86 7.73 27.26
C ILE A 170 -9.21 8.23 27.77
N LYS A 171 -10.24 8.27 26.91
CA LYS A 171 -11.57 8.74 27.33
C LYS A 171 -12.15 7.91 28.47
N LYS A 172 -12.08 6.58 28.37
CA LYS A 172 -12.57 5.69 29.42
C LYS A 172 -11.79 5.84 30.72
N ALA A 173 -10.47 5.99 30.63
CA ALA A 173 -9.60 6.21 31.78
C ALA A 173 -9.94 7.52 32.51
N GLU A 174 -10.27 8.59 31.77
CA GLU A 174 -10.71 9.86 32.35
C GLU A 174 -12.12 9.79 32.96
N GLU A 175 -13.01 8.98 32.38
CA GLU A 175 -14.37 8.73 32.92
C GLU A 175 -14.34 7.93 34.23
N ASP A 176 -13.41 6.98 34.37
CA ASP A 176 -13.26 6.14 35.57
C ASP A 176 -12.66 6.93 36.75
N GLY A 177 -11.70 7.81 36.46
CA GLY A 177 -11.11 8.73 37.46
C GLY A 177 -10.11 8.10 38.42
N ASP A 178 -9.67 6.86 38.18
CA ASP A 178 -8.62 6.18 38.94
C ASP A 178 -7.25 6.86 38.72
N GLU A 179 -6.46 6.99 39.78
CA GLU A 179 -5.18 7.71 39.74
C GLU A 179 -4.16 7.11 38.76
N LEU A 180 -4.09 5.77 38.64
CA LEU A 180 -3.19 5.09 37.72
C LEU A 180 -3.68 5.21 36.27
N LEU A 181 -4.99 5.13 36.05
CA LEU A 181 -5.59 5.35 34.74
C LEU A 181 -5.45 6.80 34.27
N LEU A 182 -5.57 7.77 35.17
CA LEU A 182 -5.35 9.18 34.86
C LEU A 182 -3.89 9.44 34.49
N LYS A 183 -2.92 8.89 35.23
CA LYS A 183 -1.49 8.95 34.88
C LYS A 183 -1.22 8.28 33.53
N ALA A 184 -1.81 7.11 33.29
CA ALA A 184 -1.72 6.43 32.00
C ALA A 184 -2.25 7.32 30.87
N SER A 185 -3.42 7.93 31.06
CA SER A 185 -4.05 8.81 30.08
C SER A 185 -3.21 10.06 29.78
N GLU A 186 -2.59 10.65 30.80
CA GLU A 186 -1.76 11.85 30.65
C GLU A 186 -0.48 11.54 29.86
N CYS A 187 0.20 10.45 30.19
CA CYS A 187 1.37 9.98 29.45
C CYS A 187 0.99 9.69 27.98
N LEU A 188 -0.09 8.94 27.75
CA LEU A 188 -0.54 8.63 26.39
C LEU A 188 -0.88 9.90 25.60
N LYS A 189 -1.60 10.87 26.20
CA LYS A 189 -1.92 12.15 25.53
C LYS A 189 -0.68 12.93 25.12
N LYS A 190 0.34 12.98 25.98
CA LYS A 190 1.59 13.70 25.68
C LYS A 190 2.41 13.01 24.59
N SER A 191 2.36 11.69 24.55
CA SER A 191 3.14 10.88 23.63
C SER A 191 2.54 10.75 22.23
N ILE A 192 1.24 10.96 22.07
CA ILE A 192 0.57 10.93 20.76
C ILE A 192 0.70 12.30 20.11
N TYR A 193 1.41 12.36 18.98
CA TYR A 193 1.49 13.58 18.17
C TYR A 193 1.24 13.29 16.70
N GLU A 194 0.78 14.30 15.97
CA GLU A 194 0.52 14.19 14.54
C GLU A 194 1.69 14.75 13.75
N GLU A 195 2.29 13.93 12.88
CA GLU A 195 3.28 14.38 11.92
C GLU A 195 2.62 14.62 10.57
N ARG A 196 2.85 15.81 9.99
CA ARG A 196 2.42 16.10 8.61
C ARG A 196 3.27 15.27 7.65
N THR A 197 2.62 14.49 6.80
CA THR A 197 3.32 13.59 5.87
C THR A 197 3.36 14.16 4.46
N THR A 198 2.20 14.45 3.88
CA THR A 198 2.07 14.88 2.49
C THR A 198 0.81 15.72 2.33
N THR A 199 0.84 16.68 1.41
CA THR A 199 -0.39 17.32 0.93
C THR A 199 -0.87 16.58 -0.30
N SER A 200 -2.12 16.11 -0.27
CA SER A 200 -2.74 15.44 -1.40
C SER A 200 -3.82 16.31 -2.03
N LEU A 201 -3.99 16.16 -3.34
CA LEU A 201 -4.98 16.88 -4.13
C LEU A 201 -5.93 15.85 -4.77
N LEU A 202 -7.21 15.97 -4.43
CA LEU A 202 -8.30 15.12 -4.92
C LEU A 202 -9.26 15.97 -5.74
N LEU A 203 -9.55 15.54 -6.96
CA LEU A 203 -10.48 16.21 -7.86
C LEU A 203 -11.74 15.37 -7.99
N PHE A 204 -12.88 16.02 -8.06
CA PHE A 204 -14.18 15.40 -8.21
C PHE A 204 -15.03 16.17 -9.21
N GLU A 205 -15.83 15.42 -9.96
CA GLU A 205 -16.79 15.93 -10.94
C GLU A 205 -18.16 15.32 -10.62
N LYS A 206 -19.24 16.09 -10.76
CA LYS A 206 -20.60 15.55 -10.63
C LYS A 206 -20.93 14.66 -11.83
N ASP A 207 -21.50 13.49 -11.56
CA ASP A 207 -22.14 12.67 -12.61
C ASP A 207 -23.54 13.17 -12.95
N ASP A 208 -24.15 12.59 -13.99
CA ASP A 208 -25.51 12.92 -14.46
C ASP A 208 -26.60 12.72 -13.38
N LYS A 209 -26.27 12.00 -12.31
CA LYS A 209 -27.16 11.75 -11.16
C LYS A 209 -26.85 12.69 -9.98
N GLY A 210 -25.90 13.61 -10.15
CA GLY A 210 -25.51 14.62 -9.17
C GLY A 210 -24.51 14.16 -8.10
N PHE A 211 -23.96 12.94 -8.21
CA PHE A 211 -22.98 12.40 -7.27
C PHE A 211 -21.55 12.81 -7.63
N ASP A 212 -20.75 13.14 -6.62
CA ASP A 212 -19.34 13.48 -6.81
C ASP A 212 -18.50 12.22 -7.15
N ARG A 213 -18.03 12.12 -8.39
CA ARG A 213 -17.11 11.08 -8.86
C ARG A 213 -15.66 11.57 -8.77
N PRO A 214 -14.74 10.80 -8.16
CA PRO A 214 -13.34 11.19 -8.14
C PRO A 214 -12.73 11.09 -9.54
N LEU A 215 -12.03 12.14 -9.97
CA LEU A 215 -11.15 12.09 -11.13
C LEU A 215 -9.87 11.34 -10.71
N PRO A 216 -9.59 10.15 -11.28
CA PRO A 216 -8.49 9.30 -10.82
C PRO A 216 -7.15 9.90 -11.23
N LEU A 217 -6.52 10.60 -10.28
CA LEU A 217 -5.11 11.04 -10.37
C LEU A 217 -4.20 10.14 -9.50
N SER A 218 -4.67 8.93 -9.21
CA SER A 218 -3.97 7.85 -8.51
C SER A 218 -4.56 6.51 -8.97
N ALA A 219 -3.76 5.46 -8.90
CA ALA A 219 -4.07 4.09 -9.35
C ALA A 219 -5.16 3.42 -8.49
N THR A 220 -6.40 3.88 -8.57
CA THR A 220 -7.51 3.31 -7.79
C THR A 220 -8.59 2.68 -8.67
N LYS A 221 -8.53 2.84 -10.00
CA LYS A 221 -9.36 2.09 -10.95
C LYS A 221 -8.58 1.84 -12.24
N ALA A 222 -8.16 0.60 -12.44
CA ALA A 222 -7.94 0.02 -13.75
C ALA A 222 -9.09 -0.96 -13.98
#